data_AF-L0NLM9-F1
#
_entry.id   AF-L0NLM9-F1
#
_cell.length_a   1.000
_cell.length_b   1.000
_cell.length_c   1.000
_cell.angle_alpha   90.00
_cell.angle_beta   90.00
_cell.angle_gamma   90.00
#
_symmetry.space_group_name_H-M   'P 1'
#
loop_
_entity.id
_entity.type
_entity.pdbx_description
1 polymer ?
#
loop_
_entity_poly.entity_id
_entity_poly.type
_entity_poly.pdbx_seq_one_letter_code
_entity_poly.pdbx_strand_id
1 'polypeptide(L)'
;MRPSRLASRLKDLFLRTDDGTLMRYAFFGLLLASAAFVVIDMRELSLANASLPGHDPLRTDAPVLPPALTDGVPQGPPVQPASPPEVLRQPIRFELAAGGELKAEGSIDVGAAARFAEEIAARGEYVKSVTLNSPGGSVDDALEISRLIRERGLNTRVEAKALCASSCPLVFAGGVVREAEADAVVGVHQVFNGGQARPTAEEAMSGAQNTTAMIVRHLEEMGIGAGLWLNALETPPDRLYYLTPQEMAEFKLTKQATTTAEAAD
;
A
#
# COMPACT_ATOMS: atom_id res chain seq x y z
N MET A 1 43.06 21.93 55.77
CA MET A 1 43.10 21.90 54.29
C MET A 1 42.93 23.32 53.78
N ARG A 2 43.91 23.88 53.03
CA ARG A 2 43.82 25.24 52.47
C ARG A 2 42.80 25.24 51.32
N PRO A 3 41.79 26.12 51.29
CA PRO A 3 40.95 26.27 50.12
C PRO A 3 41.81 26.71 48.93
N SER A 4 41.57 26.13 47.75
CA SER A 4 42.35 26.45 46.56
C SER A 4 42.25 27.95 46.25
N ARG A 5 43.35 28.58 45.83
CA ARG A 5 43.39 30.02 45.48
C ARG A 5 42.38 30.40 44.38
N LEU A 6 41.85 29.42 43.65
CA LEU A 6 40.81 29.57 42.64
C LEU A 6 39.44 29.80 43.29
N ALA A 7 39.11 29.02 44.32
CA ALA A 7 37.85 29.14 45.05
C ALA A 7 37.76 30.48 45.80
N SER A 8 38.88 30.99 46.34
CA SER A 8 38.90 32.31 46.99
C SER A 8 38.73 33.46 45.98
N ARG A 9 39.35 33.36 44.78
CA ARG A 9 39.19 34.37 43.72
C ARG A 9 37.78 34.39 43.12
N LEU A 10 37.15 33.23 42.97
CA LEU A 10 35.75 33.14 42.52
C LEU A 10 34.79 33.75 43.56
N LYS A 11 35.06 33.54 44.85
CA LYS A 11 34.28 34.11 45.95
C LYS A 11 34.40 35.64 46.02
N ASP A 12 35.60 36.19 45.86
CA ASP A 12 35.82 37.65 45.85
C ASP A 12 35.23 38.33 44.60
N LEU A 13 35.20 37.64 43.46
CA LEU A 13 34.54 38.12 42.25
C LEU A 13 33.02 38.13 42.43
N PHE A 14 32.46 37.06 43.00
CA PHE A 14 31.03 36.92 43.29
C PHE A 14 30.52 38.01 44.24
N LEU A 15 31.29 38.33 45.29
CA LEU A 15 30.98 39.37 46.27
C LEU A 15 31.12 40.81 45.73
N ARG A 16 31.73 41.00 44.54
CA ARG A 16 31.93 42.32 43.90
C ARG A 16 30.95 42.59 42.76
N THR A 17 30.20 41.59 42.32
CA THR A 17 29.20 41.75 41.26
C THR A 17 27.91 42.28 41.84
N ASP A 18 27.43 43.43 41.33
CA ASP A 18 26.12 43.99 41.64
C ASP A 18 25.01 42.93 41.40
N ASP A 19 24.03 42.85 42.29
CA ASP A 19 22.96 41.83 42.28
C ASP A 19 22.24 41.80 40.92
N GLY A 20 22.06 42.97 40.30
CA GLY A 20 21.47 43.09 38.96
C GLY A 20 22.31 42.48 37.84
N THR A 21 23.64 42.48 37.98
CA THR A 21 24.57 41.87 37.01
C THR A 21 24.60 40.35 37.18
N LEU A 22 24.53 39.86 38.42
CA LEU A 22 24.44 38.43 38.71
C LEU A 22 23.17 37.81 38.14
N MET A 23 22.02 38.49 38.33
CA MET A 23 20.74 38.05 37.77
C MET A 23 20.73 38.06 36.24
N ARG A 24 21.40 39.02 35.60
CA ARG A 24 21.57 39.05 34.14
C ARG A 24 22.40 37.86 33.63
N TYR A 25 23.50 37.52 34.30
CA TYR A 25 24.29 36.35 33.90
C TYR A 25 23.54 35.04 34.11
N ALA A 26 22.76 34.91 35.19
CA ALA A 26 21.89 33.76 35.40
C ALA A 26 20.84 33.64 34.28
N PHE A 27 20.21 34.75 33.90
CA PHE A 27 19.23 34.80 32.81
C PHE A 27 19.84 34.42 31.45
N PHE A 28 20.98 35.02 31.08
CA PHE A 28 21.65 34.68 29.81
C PHE A 28 22.20 33.25 29.81
N GLY A 29 22.63 32.73 30.96
CA GLY A 29 23.03 31.33 31.12
C GLY A 29 21.88 30.36 30.86
N LEU A 30 20.69 30.65 31.42
CA LEU A 30 19.48 29.88 31.15
C LEU A 30 19.06 29.94 29.68
N LEU A 31 19.10 31.13 29.06
CA LEU A 31 18.78 31.28 27.64
C LEU A 31 19.74 30.48 26.74
N LEU A 32 21.03 30.52 27.02
CA LEU A 32 22.03 29.73 26.28
C LEU A 32 21.80 28.23 26.44
N ALA A 33 21.48 27.77 27.65
CA ALA A 33 21.17 26.37 27.90
C ALA A 33 19.90 25.95 27.13
N SER A 34 18.82 26.73 27.18
CA SER A 34 17.59 26.46 26.43
C SER A 34 17.83 26.43 24.92
N ALA A 35 18.60 27.38 24.38
CA ALA A 35 18.95 27.38 22.95
C ALA A 35 19.75 26.14 22.56
N ALA A 36 20.70 25.70 23.40
CA ALA A 36 21.46 24.48 23.17
C ALA A 36 20.56 23.23 23.16
N PHE A 37 19.61 23.11 24.11
CA PHE A 37 18.64 22.02 24.12
C PHE A 37 17.80 21.99 22.84
N VAL A 38 17.26 23.14 22.40
CA VAL A 38 16.47 23.22 21.16
C VAL A 38 17.29 22.77 19.94
N VAL A 39 18.58 23.13 19.86
CA VAL A 39 19.45 22.70 18.76
C VAL A 39 19.74 21.19 18.82
N ILE A 40 19.96 20.63 20.01
CA ILE A 40 20.17 19.19 20.20
C ILE A 40 18.91 18.43 19.79
N ASP A 41 17.74 18.81 20.30
CA ASP A 41 16.46 18.17 19.99
C ASP A 41 16.16 18.25 18.48
N MET A 42 16.39 19.39 17.85
CA MET A 42 16.20 19.55 16.40
C MET A 42 17.13 18.64 15.59
N ARG A 43 18.37 18.45 16.04
CA ARG A 43 19.32 17.56 15.39
C ARG A 43 18.93 16.09 15.55
N GLU A 44 18.46 15.69 16.74
CA GLU A 44 17.96 14.33 16.99
C GLU A 44 16.74 14.02 16.12
N LEU A 45 15.77 14.94 16.05
CA LEU A 45 14.59 14.81 15.18
C LEU A 45 14.98 14.71 13.70
N SER A 46 15.94 15.52 13.25
CA SER A 46 16.43 15.47 11.87
C SER A 46 17.12 14.16 11.55
N LEU A 47 17.88 13.57 12.49
CA LEU A 47 18.56 12.29 12.30
C LEU A 47 17.57 11.12 12.30
N ALA A 48 16.57 11.14 13.19
CA ALA A 48 15.51 10.14 13.24
C ALA A 48 14.67 10.12 11.95
N ASN A 49 14.39 11.30 11.37
CA ASN A 49 13.67 11.42 10.10
C ASN A 49 14.52 11.07 8.87
N ALA A 50 15.85 11.21 8.94
CA ALA A 50 16.74 10.84 7.85
C ALA A 50 16.87 9.31 7.66
N SER A 51 16.61 8.52 8.71
CA SER A 51 16.81 7.06 8.74
C SER A 51 15.69 6.18 8.18
N LEU A 52 14.69 6.73 7.49
CA LEU A 52 13.69 5.93 6.78
C LEU A 52 14.02 5.89 5.27
N PRO A 53 14.81 4.91 4.78
CA PRO A 53 14.88 4.68 3.34
C PRO A 53 13.48 4.31 2.85
N GLY A 54 12.93 5.13 1.95
CA GLY A 54 11.71 4.80 1.22
C GLY A 54 11.94 3.47 0.51
N HIS A 55 11.12 2.48 0.85
CA HIS A 55 11.20 1.17 0.23
C HIS A 55 10.44 1.23 -1.10
N ASP A 56 11.18 1.28 -2.20
CA ASP A 56 10.64 1.24 -3.56
C ASP A 56 10.88 -0.17 -4.12
N PRO A 57 9.90 -1.09 -3.99
CA PRO A 57 10.04 -2.47 -4.46
C PRO A 57 10.09 -2.61 -5.99
N LEU A 58 9.90 -1.51 -6.74
CA LEU A 58 10.06 -1.48 -8.20
C LEU A 58 11.47 -1.07 -8.64
N ARG A 59 12.34 -0.63 -7.71
CA ARG A 59 13.71 -0.17 -8.00
C ARG A 59 14.82 -1.07 -7.44
N THR A 60 14.48 -2.13 -6.73
CA THR A 60 15.46 -3.09 -6.23
C THR A 60 15.58 -4.28 -7.18
N ASP A 61 16.79 -4.83 -7.34
CA ASP A 61 17.07 -6.11 -8.03
C ASP A 61 16.49 -7.32 -7.26
N ALA A 62 15.60 -7.08 -6.29
CA ALA A 62 14.92 -8.12 -5.56
C ALA A 62 13.95 -8.84 -6.52
N PRO A 63 13.85 -10.18 -6.44
CA PRO A 63 12.82 -10.91 -7.16
C PRO A 63 11.45 -10.30 -6.82
N VAL A 64 10.57 -10.18 -7.83
CA VAL A 64 9.18 -9.69 -7.65
C VAL A 64 8.44 -10.45 -6.55
N LEU A 65 8.96 -11.62 -6.19
CA LEU A 65 8.58 -12.40 -5.03
C LEU A 65 9.74 -12.45 -4.00
N PRO A 66 9.62 -11.77 -2.86
CA PRO A 66 10.59 -11.85 -1.77
C PRO A 66 10.67 -13.27 -1.16
N PRO A 67 11.84 -13.65 -0.59
CA PRO A 67 12.04 -15.00 -0.07
C PRO A 67 11.14 -15.25 1.13
N ALA A 68 10.38 -16.34 1.06
CA ALA A 68 9.67 -16.90 2.19
C ALA A 68 10.64 -17.11 3.37
N LEU A 69 10.19 -16.83 4.61
CA LEU A 69 10.62 -17.36 5.93
C LEU A 69 10.14 -16.36 7.04
N THR A 70 9.89 -16.68 8.31
CA THR A 70 10.03 -17.84 9.22
C THR A 70 8.74 -18.01 10.05
N ASP A 71 8.53 -19.19 10.66
CA ASP A 71 7.58 -19.50 11.76
C ASP A 71 6.19 -20.11 11.44
N GLY A 72 5.82 -20.25 10.16
CA GLY A 72 4.59 -20.94 9.78
C GLY A 72 4.20 -20.57 8.36
N VAL A 73 4.23 -21.54 7.46
CA VAL A 73 4.17 -21.38 5.99
C VAL A 73 3.08 -20.39 5.55
N PRO A 74 3.39 -19.18 5.05
CA PRO A 74 2.48 -18.51 4.12
C PRO A 74 2.38 -19.45 2.92
N GLN A 75 1.17 -19.84 2.53
CA GLN A 75 0.97 -20.70 1.36
C GLN A 75 1.75 -20.09 0.19
N GLY A 76 2.67 -20.85 -0.42
CA GLY A 76 3.34 -20.39 -1.63
C GLY A 76 2.32 -20.15 -2.74
N PRO A 77 2.69 -19.43 -3.83
CA PRO A 77 1.80 -19.33 -4.96
C PRO A 77 1.44 -20.76 -5.45
N PRO A 78 0.18 -21.03 -5.84
CA PRO A 78 -0.22 -22.36 -6.29
C PRO A 78 0.60 -22.82 -7.49
N VAL A 79 1.01 -21.86 -8.33
CA VAL A 79 1.89 -22.04 -9.49
C VAL A 79 2.70 -20.77 -9.71
N GLN A 80 3.76 -20.86 -10.51
CA GLN A 80 4.45 -19.67 -11.00
C GLN A 80 3.58 -18.96 -12.06
N PRO A 81 3.41 -17.63 -11.98
CA PRO A 81 2.75 -16.87 -13.04
C PRO A 81 3.39 -17.12 -14.41
N ALA A 82 2.58 -17.22 -15.45
CA ALA A 82 3.05 -17.47 -16.81
C ALA A 82 3.76 -16.26 -17.43
N SER A 83 3.29 -15.05 -17.11
CA SER A 83 3.90 -13.82 -17.65
C SER A 83 5.22 -13.50 -16.94
N PRO A 84 6.27 -13.13 -17.70
CA PRO A 84 7.54 -12.73 -17.11
C PRO A 84 7.40 -11.51 -16.19
N PRO A 85 8.18 -11.44 -15.11
CA PRO A 85 8.20 -10.27 -14.22
C PRO A 85 8.44 -8.94 -14.94
N GLU A 86 9.23 -8.94 -16.02
CA GLU A 86 9.56 -7.75 -16.80
C GLU A 86 8.34 -7.17 -17.52
N VAL A 87 7.39 -8.03 -17.92
CA VAL A 87 6.11 -7.64 -18.52
C VAL A 87 5.19 -7.09 -17.44
N LEU A 88 5.07 -7.80 -16.31
CA LEU A 88 4.21 -7.41 -15.20
C LEU A 88 4.61 -6.08 -14.55
N ARG A 89 5.90 -5.70 -14.62
CA ARG A 89 6.39 -4.40 -14.14
C ARG A 89 6.09 -3.23 -15.09
N GLN A 90 5.68 -3.47 -16.34
CA GLN A 90 5.33 -2.39 -17.26
C GLN A 90 3.99 -1.74 -16.86
N PRO A 91 3.74 -0.47 -17.24
CA PRO A 91 2.42 0.15 -17.12
C PRO A 91 1.31 -0.73 -17.70
N ILE A 92 0.20 -0.85 -16.99
CA ILE A 92 -0.91 -1.71 -17.38
C ILE A 92 -1.48 -1.29 -18.73
N ARG A 93 -1.69 -2.28 -19.58
CA ARG A 93 -2.29 -2.14 -20.91
C ARG A 93 -3.64 -2.82 -20.96
N PHE A 94 -4.53 -2.26 -21.76
CA PHE A 94 -5.88 -2.76 -21.99
C PHE A 94 -6.03 -3.13 -23.46
N GLU A 95 -6.18 -4.41 -23.75
CA GLU A 95 -6.25 -4.92 -25.13
C GLU A 95 -7.52 -5.73 -25.33
N LEU A 96 -8.41 -5.26 -26.21
CA LEU A 96 -9.64 -5.97 -26.54
C LEU A 96 -9.32 -7.19 -27.42
N ALA A 97 -9.55 -8.37 -26.87
CA ALA A 97 -9.43 -9.64 -27.55
C ALA A 97 -10.78 -10.11 -28.13
N ALA A 98 -10.75 -11.21 -28.89
CA ALA A 98 -11.97 -11.85 -29.38
C ALA A 98 -12.90 -12.27 -28.24
N GLY A 99 -14.21 -12.35 -28.51
CA GLY A 99 -15.19 -12.78 -27.51
C GLY A 99 -15.66 -11.69 -26.54
N GLY A 100 -15.10 -10.47 -26.63
CA GLY A 100 -15.45 -9.36 -25.74
C GLY A 100 -14.64 -9.33 -24.46
N GLU A 101 -13.45 -9.95 -24.46
CA GLU A 101 -12.54 -9.97 -23.32
C GLU A 101 -11.55 -8.80 -23.43
N LEU A 102 -11.57 -7.90 -22.46
CA LEU A 102 -10.58 -6.84 -22.35
C LEU A 102 -9.45 -7.31 -21.45
N LYS A 103 -8.28 -7.59 -22.05
CA LYS A 103 -7.10 -8.06 -21.32
C LYS A 103 -6.44 -6.89 -20.61
N ALA A 104 -6.25 -6.99 -19.30
CA ALA A 104 -5.55 -6.02 -18.48
C ALA A 104 -4.25 -6.64 -17.94
N GLU A 105 -3.11 -6.30 -18.55
CA GLU A 105 -1.80 -6.87 -18.19
C GLU A 105 -0.78 -5.78 -17.86
N GLY A 106 -0.09 -5.94 -16.72
CA GLY A 106 0.93 -5.02 -16.22
C GLY A 106 0.59 -4.41 -14.86
N SER A 107 1.46 -3.52 -14.37
CA SER A 107 1.31 -2.83 -13.10
C SER A 107 0.31 -1.69 -13.22
N ILE A 108 -0.58 -1.59 -12.23
CA ILE A 108 -1.56 -0.50 -12.15
C ILE A 108 -0.82 0.79 -11.79
N ASP A 109 -0.26 1.46 -12.79
CA ASP A 109 0.43 2.74 -12.63
C ASP A 109 -0.57 3.89 -12.48
N VAL A 110 -0.06 5.04 -12.03
CA VAL A 110 -0.85 6.27 -11.91
C VAL A 110 -1.39 6.68 -13.28
N GLY A 111 -2.71 6.83 -13.39
CA GLY A 111 -3.40 7.14 -14.64
C GLY A 111 -3.90 5.91 -15.40
N ALA A 112 -3.72 4.70 -14.86
CA ALA A 112 -4.33 3.47 -15.38
C ALA A 112 -5.86 3.58 -15.45
N ALA A 113 -6.50 4.21 -14.47
CA ALA A 113 -7.96 4.38 -14.46
C ALA A 113 -8.46 5.23 -15.62
N ALA A 114 -7.74 6.31 -15.95
CA ALA A 114 -8.05 7.15 -17.10
C ALA A 114 -7.96 6.38 -18.41
N ARG A 115 -6.88 5.60 -18.61
CA ARG A 115 -6.70 4.77 -19.81
C ARG A 115 -7.77 3.67 -19.92
N PHE A 116 -8.14 3.06 -18.80
CA PHE A 116 -9.25 2.10 -18.77
C PHE A 116 -10.58 2.76 -19.18
N ALA A 117 -10.88 3.93 -18.64
CA ALA A 117 -12.09 4.68 -18.96
C ALA A 117 -12.14 5.08 -20.45
N GLU A 118 -11.01 5.48 -21.04
CA GLU A 118 -10.90 5.77 -22.47
C GLU A 118 -11.21 4.54 -23.34
N GLU A 119 -10.65 3.36 -23.03
CA GLU A 119 -10.94 2.12 -23.76
C GLU A 119 -12.40 1.70 -23.62
N ILE A 120 -12.96 1.83 -22.42
CA ILE A 120 -14.38 1.54 -22.14
C ILE A 120 -15.32 2.56 -22.79
N ALA A 121 -14.89 3.81 -23.00
CA ALA A 121 -15.65 4.79 -23.77
C ALA A 121 -15.58 4.51 -25.28
N ALA A 122 -14.41 4.12 -25.78
CA ALA A 122 -14.19 3.85 -27.20
C ALA A 122 -14.81 2.54 -27.68
N ARG A 123 -14.82 1.50 -26.83
CA ARG A 123 -15.11 0.11 -27.23
C ARG A 123 -16.00 -0.65 -26.27
N GLY A 124 -16.47 -0.02 -25.19
CA GLY A 124 -17.11 -0.71 -24.06
C GLY A 124 -18.37 -1.51 -24.40
N GLU A 125 -19.07 -1.18 -25.49
CA GLU A 125 -20.23 -1.96 -25.98
C GLU A 125 -19.86 -3.41 -26.34
N TYR A 126 -18.61 -3.65 -26.75
CA TYR A 126 -18.13 -4.98 -27.10
C TYR A 126 -17.50 -5.72 -25.92
N VAL A 127 -17.25 -5.04 -24.80
CA VAL A 127 -16.59 -5.62 -23.62
C VAL A 127 -17.62 -6.31 -22.75
N LYS A 128 -17.38 -7.57 -22.43
CA LYS A 128 -18.21 -8.40 -21.54
C LYS A 128 -17.48 -8.75 -20.26
N SER A 129 -16.16 -8.91 -20.35
CA SER A 129 -15.30 -9.31 -19.25
C SER A 129 -13.95 -8.59 -19.32
N VAL A 130 -13.33 -8.42 -18.16
CA VAL A 130 -11.96 -7.96 -18.01
C VAL A 130 -11.12 -9.11 -17.45
N THR A 131 -10.11 -9.55 -18.19
CA THR A 131 -9.15 -10.54 -17.68
C THR A 131 -7.97 -9.81 -17.02
N LEU A 132 -7.59 -10.25 -15.82
CA LEU A 132 -6.64 -9.54 -14.97
C LEU A 132 -5.34 -10.34 -14.85
N ASN A 133 -4.23 -9.70 -15.22
CA ASN A 133 -2.87 -10.22 -15.02
C ASN A 133 -1.95 -9.09 -14.54
N SER A 134 -1.98 -8.79 -13.25
CA SER A 134 -1.34 -7.63 -12.66
C SER A 134 -0.70 -7.92 -11.29
N PRO A 135 0.52 -7.38 -11.03
CA PRO A 135 1.10 -7.39 -9.69
C PRO A 135 0.48 -6.32 -8.77
N GLY A 136 -0.48 -5.53 -9.26
CA GLY A 136 -1.04 -4.37 -8.56
C GLY A 136 -0.25 -3.08 -8.83
N GLY A 137 -0.38 -2.12 -7.91
CA GLY A 137 0.18 -0.77 -8.03
C GLY A 137 -0.67 0.26 -7.28
N SER A 138 -0.99 1.37 -7.94
CA SER A 138 -1.85 2.45 -7.46
C SER A 138 -3.18 1.90 -6.93
N VAL A 139 -3.46 2.18 -5.65
CA VAL A 139 -4.72 1.80 -5.00
C VAL A 139 -5.86 2.65 -5.55
N ASP A 140 -5.64 3.95 -5.73
CA ASP A 140 -6.68 4.87 -6.19
C ASP A 140 -7.17 4.48 -7.60
N ASP A 141 -6.24 4.23 -8.53
CA ASP A 141 -6.58 3.76 -9.88
C ASP A 141 -7.30 2.40 -9.84
N ALA A 142 -6.86 1.47 -8.98
CA ALA A 142 -7.52 0.17 -8.85
C ALA A 142 -8.98 0.29 -8.37
N LEU A 143 -9.24 1.18 -7.39
CA LEU A 143 -10.59 1.45 -6.89
C LEU A 143 -11.47 2.09 -7.98
N GLU A 144 -10.94 3.04 -8.74
CA GLU A 144 -11.67 3.68 -9.85
C GLU A 144 -12.00 2.70 -10.98
N ILE A 145 -11.03 1.90 -11.42
CA ILE A 145 -11.25 0.84 -12.43
C ILE A 145 -12.33 -0.12 -11.92
N SER A 146 -12.24 -0.55 -10.65
CA SER A 146 -13.22 -1.45 -10.07
C SER A 146 -14.64 -0.88 -10.08
N ARG A 147 -14.82 0.41 -9.77
CA ARG A 147 -16.14 1.06 -9.79
C ARG A 147 -16.68 1.11 -11.21
N LEU A 148 -15.85 1.49 -12.19
CA LEU A 148 -16.28 1.54 -13.59
C LEU A 148 -16.64 0.14 -14.12
N ILE A 149 -15.91 -0.92 -13.75
CA ILE A 149 -16.27 -2.31 -14.06
C ILE A 149 -17.67 -2.63 -13.52
N ARG A 150 -17.94 -2.30 -12.25
CA ARG A 150 -19.23 -2.52 -11.61
C ARG A 150 -20.36 -1.76 -12.31
N GLU A 151 -20.15 -0.47 -12.58
CA GLU A 151 -21.11 0.42 -13.23
C GLU A 151 -21.49 -0.06 -14.63
N ARG A 152 -20.52 -0.60 -15.38
CA ARG A 152 -20.74 -1.16 -16.72
C ARG A 152 -21.25 -2.60 -16.72
N GLY A 153 -21.42 -3.21 -15.55
CA GLY A 153 -21.91 -4.58 -15.43
C GLY A 153 -20.96 -5.62 -16.03
N LEU A 154 -19.65 -5.35 -16.05
CA LEU A 154 -18.66 -6.24 -16.65
C LEU A 154 -18.31 -7.37 -15.69
N ASN A 155 -17.94 -8.52 -16.26
CA ASN A 155 -17.36 -9.63 -15.51
C ASN A 155 -15.87 -9.40 -15.29
N THR A 156 -15.29 -10.04 -14.29
CA THR A 156 -13.85 -10.07 -14.08
C THR A 156 -13.36 -11.51 -13.99
N ARG A 157 -12.19 -11.77 -14.56
CA ARG A 157 -11.59 -13.10 -14.56
C ARG A 157 -10.10 -13.05 -14.29
N VAL A 158 -9.58 -13.99 -13.51
CA VAL A 158 -8.16 -14.30 -13.41
C VAL A 158 -7.95 -15.67 -14.05
N GLU A 159 -7.25 -15.70 -15.17
CA GLU A 159 -6.99 -16.92 -15.94
C GLU A 159 -6.00 -17.84 -15.21
N ALA A 160 -5.94 -19.11 -15.62
CA ALA A 160 -4.96 -20.05 -15.09
C ALA A 160 -3.54 -19.51 -15.28
N LYS A 161 -2.73 -19.53 -14.20
CA LYS A 161 -1.37 -18.97 -14.16
C LYS A 161 -1.28 -17.45 -14.40
N ALA A 162 -2.39 -16.72 -14.40
CA ALA A 162 -2.36 -15.26 -14.31
C ALA A 162 -2.17 -14.81 -12.86
N LEU A 163 -1.50 -13.67 -12.67
CA LEU A 163 -1.28 -13.06 -11.37
C LEU A 163 -2.31 -11.97 -11.11
N CYS A 164 -2.92 -11.94 -9.93
CA CYS A 164 -3.67 -10.79 -9.45
C CYS A 164 -3.27 -10.51 -7.99
N ALA A 165 -2.27 -9.64 -7.81
CA ALA A 165 -1.69 -9.35 -6.51
C ALA A 165 -1.93 -7.91 -6.04
N SER A 166 -1.77 -7.68 -4.73
CA SER A 166 -1.77 -6.37 -4.10
C SER A 166 -3.08 -5.59 -4.32
N SER A 167 -3.09 -4.52 -5.12
CA SER A 167 -4.30 -3.76 -5.46
C SER A 167 -5.15 -4.40 -6.57
N CYS A 168 -4.64 -5.39 -7.32
CA CYS A 168 -5.41 -6.06 -8.37
C CYS A 168 -6.71 -6.74 -7.87
N PRO A 169 -6.73 -7.43 -6.72
CA PRO A 169 -7.97 -7.95 -6.12
C PRO A 169 -9.07 -6.91 -5.91
N LEU A 170 -8.71 -5.62 -5.74
CA LEU A 170 -9.70 -4.53 -5.68
C LEU A 170 -10.40 -4.34 -7.04
N VAL A 171 -9.64 -4.39 -8.15
CA VAL A 171 -10.19 -4.39 -9.52
C VAL A 171 -11.06 -5.62 -9.74
N PHE A 172 -10.57 -6.79 -9.34
CA PHE A 172 -11.29 -8.06 -9.47
C PHE A 172 -12.65 -8.03 -8.77
N ALA A 173 -12.74 -7.42 -7.59
CA ALA A 173 -13.98 -7.27 -6.82
C ALA A 173 -15.10 -6.50 -7.56
N GLY A 174 -14.75 -5.66 -8.55
CA GLY A 174 -15.70 -4.89 -9.37
C GLY A 174 -16.65 -5.72 -10.21
N GLY A 175 -16.28 -6.95 -10.55
CA GLY A 175 -17.06 -7.79 -11.47
C GLY A 175 -18.47 -8.15 -10.96
N VAL A 176 -19.46 -8.23 -11.86
CA VAL A 176 -20.80 -8.79 -11.55
C VAL A 176 -20.78 -10.31 -11.42
N VAL A 177 -19.95 -10.96 -12.24
CA VAL A 177 -19.45 -12.33 -12.10
C VAL A 177 -17.93 -12.24 -11.95
N ARG A 178 -17.38 -13.04 -11.04
CA ARG A 178 -15.96 -13.00 -10.65
C ARG A 178 -15.40 -14.41 -10.65
N GLU A 179 -14.53 -14.70 -11.60
CA GLU A 179 -14.00 -16.05 -11.82
C GLU A 179 -12.49 -16.07 -11.62
N ALA A 180 -12.01 -17.03 -10.84
CA ALA A 180 -10.59 -17.37 -10.77
C ALA A 180 -10.49 -18.82 -11.27
N GLU A 181 -9.74 -19.03 -12.35
CA GLU A 181 -9.55 -20.37 -12.90
C GLU A 181 -8.67 -21.23 -11.98
N ALA A 182 -8.63 -22.53 -12.25
CA ALA A 182 -7.67 -23.41 -11.59
C ALA A 182 -6.25 -22.85 -11.80
N ASP A 183 -5.45 -22.84 -10.74
CA ASP A 183 -4.09 -22.28 -10.72
C ASP A 183 -3.99 -20.76 -10.96
N ALA A 184 -5.08 -20.00 -10.85
CA ALA A 184 -5.01 -18.54 -10.77
C ALA A 184 -4.24 -18.11 -9.51
N VAL A 185 -3.33 -17.15 -9.63
CA VAL A 185 -2.50 -16.69 -8.51
C VAL A 185 -3.07 -15.38 -7.96
N VAL A 186 -3.88 -15.46 -6.91
CA VAL A 186 -4.49 -14.29 -6.27
C VAL A 186 -3.87 -14.07 -4.89
N GLY A 187 -3.36 -12.86 -4.63
CA GLY A 187 -2.67 -12.59 -3.37
C GLY A 187 -2.83 -11.16 -2.86
N VAL A 188 -2.76 -11.00 -1.54
CA VAL A 188 -2.92 -9.72 -0.85
C VAL A 188 -1.78 -9.45 0.13
N HIS A 189 -1.55 -8.18 0.43
CA HIS A 189 -0.63 -7.72 1.46
C HIS A 189 -0.99 -6.29 1.92
N GLN A 190 -0.31 -5.80 2.95
CA GLN A 190 -0.50 -4.47 3.51
C GLN A 190 -0.22 -3.38 2.48
N VAL A 191 -1.06 -2.34 2.44
CA VAL A 191 -0.75 -1.14 1.67
C VAL A 191 0.48 -0.46 2.26
N PHE A 192 1.39 -0.03 1.39
CA PHE A 192 2.58 0.73 1.76
C PHE A 192 2.74 1.95 0.86
N ASN A 193 3.52 2.93 1.29
CA ASN A 193 3.87 4.07 0.46
C ASN A 193 4.99 3.70 -0.51
N GLY A 194 4.65 3.44 -1.77
CA GLY A 194 5.61 3.26 -2.87
C GLY A 194 6.08 4.57 -3.52
N GLY A 195 5.60 5.72 -3.06
CA GLY A 195 5.95 7.03 -3.59
C GLY A 195 7.34 7.52 -3.15
N GLN A 196 7.89 8.47 -3.90
CA GLN A 196 9.17 9.10 -3.57
C GLN A 196 9.04 10.10 -2.40
N ALA A 197 7.84 10.66 -2.21
CA ALA A 197 7.53 11.53 -1.08
C ALA A 197 7.54 10.72 0.21
N ARG A 198 8.30 11.19 1.21
CA ARG A 198 8.35 10.60 2.54
C ARG A 198 7.48 11.44 3.48
N PRO A 199 6.25 11.01 3.79
CA PRO A 199 5.41 11.70 4.75
C PRO A 199 6.04 11.65 6.14
N THR A 200 5.67 12.61 6.99
CA THR A 200 5.92 12.51 8.42
C THR A 200 5.17 11.31 9.02
N ALA A 201 5.55 10.88 10.23
CA ALA A 201 4.88 9.77 10.90
C ALA A 201 3.36 10.03 11.11
N GLU A 202 2.99 11.27 11.42
CA GLU A 202 1.59 11.68 11.60
C GLU A 202 0.81 11.61 10.28
N GLU A 203 1.38 12.15 9.21
CA GLU A 203 0.78 12.08 7.86
C GLU A 203 0.68 10.64 7.35
N ALA A 204 1.69 9.81 7.62
CA ALA A 204 1.67 8.39 7.24
C ALA A 204 0.57 7.62 7.97
N MET A 205 0.43 7.83 9.28
CA MET A 205 -0.63 7.21 10.09
C MET A 205 -2.01 7.65 9.61
N SER A 206 -2.21 8.96 9.43
CA SER A 206 -3.48 9.52 8.95
C SER A 206 -3.81 9.02 7.54
N GLY A 207 -2.82 8.99 6.65
CA GLY A 207 -2.96 8.46 5.29
C GLY A 207 -3.35 6.98 5.29
N ALA A 208 -2.68 6.15 6.09
CA ALA A 208 -3.00 4.73 6.22
C ALA A 208 -4.43 4.49 6.73
N GLN A 209 -4.89 5.28 7.72
CA GLN A 209 -6.27 5.23 8.22
C GLN A 209 -7.29 5.60 7.14
N ASN A 210 -7.03 6.67 6.37
CA ASN A 210 -7.92 7.08 5.29
C ASN A 210 -7.97 6.03 4.17
N THR A 211 -6.82 5.53 3.73
CA THR A 211 -6.72 4.48 2.70
C THR A 211 -7.43 3.20 3.14
N THR A 212 -7.26 2.80 4.40
CA THR A 212 -8.00 1.67 4.99
C THR A 212 -9.50 1.89 4.90
N ALA A 213 -9.99 3.08 5.27
CA ALA A 213 -11.41 3.38 5.21
C ALA A 213 -11.96 3.39 3.77
N MET A 214 -11.18 3.87 2.80
CA MET A 214 -11.55 3.84 1.37
C MET A 214 -11.69 2.41 0.85
N ILE A 215 -10.71 1.55 1.16
CA ILE A 215 -10.71 0.15 0.73
C ILE A 215 -11.87 -0.63 1.38
N VAL A 216 -12.08 -0.48 2.69
CA VAL A 216 -13.17 -1.17 3.40
C VAL A 216 -14.53 -0.81 2.82
N ARG A 217 -14.80 0.48 2.61
CA ARG A 217 -16.06 0.92 1.98
C ARG A 217 -16.25 0.32 0.59
N HIS A 218 -15.19 0.35 -0.22
CA HIS A 218 -15.24 -0.22 -1.57
C HIS A 218 -15.51 -1.72 -1.56
N LEU A 219 -14.83 -2.48 -0.70
CA LEU A 219 -15.04 -3.92 -0.57
C LEU A 219 -16.46 -4.25 -0.09
N GLU A 220 -17.00 -3.46 0.84
CA GLU A 220 -18.39 -3.56 1.29
C GLU A 220 -19.38 -3.29 0.15
N GLU A 221 -19.18 -2.22 -0.62
CA GLU A 221 -19.97 -1.88 -1.82
C GLU A 221 -19.93 -3.00 -2.87
N MET A 222 -18.79 -3.70 -3.00
CA MET A 222 -18.63 -4.85 -3.89
C MET A 222 -19.14 -6.18 -3.31
N GLY A 223 -19.65 -6.17 -2.07
CA GLY A 223 -20.19 -7.34 -1.39
C GLY A 223 -19.12 -8.38 -1.00
N ILE A 224 -17.90 -7.92 -0.73
CA ILE A 224 -16.76 -8.75 -0.33
C ILE A 224 -16.73 -8.89 1.20
N GLY A 225 -16.48 -10.10 1.68
CA GLY A 225 -16.33 -10.39 3.10
C GLY A 225 -15.04 -9.82 3.68
N ALA A 226 -15.06 -9.45 4.96
CA ALA A 226 -13.94 -8.79 5.63
C ALA A 226 -12.63 -9.60 5.63
N GLY A 227 -12.70 -10.93 5.54
CA GLY A 227 -11.52 -11.81 5.58
C GLY A 227 -10.46 -11.49 4.52
N LEU A 228 -10.87 -11.05 3.32
CA LEU A 228 -9.93 -10.61 2.29
C LEU A 228 -9.06 -9.45 2.80
N TRP A 229 -9.68 -8.47 3.43
CA TRP A 229 -9.00 -7.28 3.92
C TRP A 229 -8.19 -7.54 5.18
N LEU A 230 -8.67 -8.42 6.07
CA LEU A 230 -7.92 -8.85 7.25
C LEU A 230 -6.62 -9.54 6.84
N ASN A 231 -6.68 -10.50 5.91
CA ASN A 231 -5.49 -11.16 5.39
C ASN A 231 -4.52 -10.16 4.74
N ALA A 232 -5.03 -9.14 4.05
CA ALA A 232 -4.20 -8.07 3.50
C ALA A 232 -3.48 -7.28 4.63
N LEU A 233 -4.24 -6.80 5.63
CA LEU A 233 -3.71 -5.99 6.73
C LEU A 233 -2.75 -6.73 7.65
N GLU A 234 -2.86 -8.06 7.77
CA GLU A 234 -1.98 -8.87 8.61
C GLU A 234 -0.71 -9.31 7.88
N THR A 235 -0.66 -9.13 6.56
CA THR A 235 0.45 -9.60 5.72
C THR A 235 1.42 -8.45 5.41
N PRO A 236 2.67 -8.50 5.88
CA PRO A 236 3.67 -7.47 5.60
C PRO A 236 3.84 -7.16 4.09
N PRO A 237 4.26 -5.95 3.71
CA PRO A 237 4.37 -5.55 2.30
C PRO A 237 5.53 -6.24 1.57
N ASP A 238 6.43 -6.91 2.31
CA ASP A 238 7.54 -7.69 1.78
C ASP A 238 7.16 -9.14 1.48
N ARG A 239 5.87 -9.47 1.34
CA ARG A 239 5.38 -10.82 0.98
C ARG A 239 3.92 -10.77 0.55
N LEU A 240 3.43 -11.90 0.04
CA LEU A 240 2.02 -12.08 -0.31
C LEU A 240 1.40 -13.19 0.53
N TYR A 241 0.16 -12.97 0.92
CA TYR A 241 -0.75 -14.02 1.35
C TYR A 241 -1.54 -14.46 0.12
N TYR A 242 -1.32 -15.68 -0.33
CA TYR A 242 -2.04 -16.24 -1.46
C TYR A 242 -3.35 -16.86 -0.99
N LEU A 243 -4.44 -16.53 -1.68
CA LEU A 243 -5.78 -16.99 -1.33
C LEU A 243 -6.04 -18.36 -1.94
N THR A 244 -6.57 -19.27 -1.12
CA THR A 244 -7.13 -20.54 -1.61
C THR A 244 -8.45 -20.33 -2.35
N PRO A 245 -8.87 -21.27 -3.22
CA PRO A 245 -10.22 -21.26 -3.79
C PRO A 245 -11.33 -21.20 -2.74
N GLN A 246 -11.13 -21.85 -1.59
CA GLN A 246 -12.08 -21.88 -0.48
C GLN A 246 -12.21 -20.49 0.17
N GLU A 247 -11.10 -19.83 0.48
CA GLU A 247 -11.09 -18.47 1.03
C GLU A 247 -11.68 -17.46 0.05
N MET A 248 -11.35 -17.57 -1.24
CA MET A 248 -11.95 -16.70 -2.25
C MET A 248 -13.47 -16.86 -2.30
N ALA A 249 -13.99 -18.07 -2.14
CA ALA A 249 -15.44 -18.31 -2.07
C ALA A 249 -16.04 -17.81 -0.74
N GLU A 250 -15.38 -18.06 0.39
CA GLU A 250 -15.81 -17.63 1.73
C GLU A 250 -15.90 -16.10 1.83
N PHE A 251 -14.88 -15.41 1.32
CA PHE A 251 -14.84 -13.96 1.26
C PHE A 251 -15.70 -13.39 0.13
N LYS A 252 -16.40 -14.24 -0.62
CA LYS A 252 -17.23 -13.86 -1.77
C LYS A 252 -16.44 -13.14 -2.87
N LEU A 253 -15.12 -13.29 -2.91
CA LEU A 253 -14.27 -12.72 -3.94
C LEU A 253 -14.56 -13.37 -5.29
N THR A 254 -14.71 -14.69 -5.32
CA THR A 254 -15.31 -15.38 -6.47
C THR A 254 -16.82 -15.41 -6.35
N LYS A 255 -17.51 -15.20 -7.47
CA LYS A 255 -18.97 -15.17 -7.55
C LYS A 255 -19.39 -15.76 -8.89
N GLN A 256 -20.04 -16.91 -8.86
CA GLN A 256 -20.57 -17.55 -10.06
C GLN A 256 -21.76 -16.76 -10.62
N ALA A 257 -21.98 -16.88 -11.93
CA ALA A 257 -23.21 -16.41 -12.56
C ALA A 257 -24.39 -17.15 -11.93
N THR A 258 -25.35 -16.41 -11.35
CA THR A 258 -26.59 -17.03 -10.88
C THR A 258 -27.32 -17.57 -12.11
N THR A 259 -27.37 -18.89 -12.27
CA THR A 259 -28.24 -19.53 -13.24
C THR A 259 -29.67 -19.33 -12.77
N THR A 260 -30.32 -18.25 -13.19
CA THR A 260 -31.79 -18.17 -13.15
C THR A 260 -32.33 -19.12 -14.22
N ALA A 261 -32.32 -20.41 -13.90
CA ALA A 261 -33.00 -21.47 -14.62
C ALA A 261 -33.51 -22.47 -13.58
N GLU A 262 -34.42 -22.01 -12.74
CA GLU A 262 -35.26 -22.90 -11.94
C GLU A 262 -36.71 -22.67 -12.35
N ALA A 263 -37.15 -23.61 -13.20
CA ALA A 263 -38.51 -24.11 -13.39
C ALA A 263 -39.68 -23.12 -13.19
N ALA A 264 -40.14 -22.53 -14.29
CA ALA A 264 -41.58 -22.39 -14.48
C ALA A 264 -42.08 -23.71 -15.10
N ASP A 265 -42.60 -24.58 -14.24
CA ASP A 265 -43.57 -25.64 -14.58
C ASP A 265 -44.80 -25.44 -13.66
#